data_AF-A0A9X1UI70-F1
#
_entry.id   AF-A0A9X1UI70-F1
#
_cell.length_a   1.000
_cell.length_b   1.000
_cell.length_c   1.000
_cell.angle_alpha   90.00
_cell.angle_beta   90.00
_cell.angle_gamma   90.00
#
_symmetry.space_group_name_H-M   'P 1'
#
loop_
_entity.id
_entity.type
_entity.pdbx_description
1 polymer ?
#
loop_
_entity_poly.entity_id
_entity_poly.type
_entity_poly.pdbx_seq_one_letter_code
_entity_poly.pdbx_strand_id
1 'polypeptide(L)'
;MRIDSRMSAAPAVTRHQRFFAECWYNLVHEASLDAFRLRTMNPCNAIRELRRVCVDGVSEGHRLQVAAETRSILKFDAVVNRPSEFARRAKDLIDLLEKPSGKLTESSGQVTLSWRLIDTFCRELQVDLQSLYITRSISLVRDLVAQPDGADINDDAESLRTLGNVVGALLSVLVDTGWTLETLFWLHKQHLGQWSPTNGHPYDFNLALRRTVARIERPPQDYTVIYTLASVSRPEEFPDTIADINFSTAAPELPEGTKSGARRFATEGGGKVFASTTVLASEARMAGAIARDRIARVLDVMRYSYERRQIQLSEKFLVSTPSRRAPGLVDLAGESIPNPRASVSTAQFERFMAQIQRLAGHENVEPGAQDRIYSAFRLYRLGSETTNLENKLVNWWTALEFMTNDVDSTNIGVTVENALAPVVTLEYLPKHLHALRLALIELGAQLVDPDTQVAIALGNMTLVDLYSLFRKPEVVTAVLAACADHPYIWSAAKELLDALSNLGRLKGKLSSHVERLKWHIRRIYQARNDVVHSARRIGSARLLCANLEVYLKYALDGFLVELQVQPTLKSANEYFDRRAHTLNRILGELEANKEGRLLTWLAQSDEGFQ
;
A
#
# COMPACT_ATOMS: atom_id res chain seq x y z
N MET A 1 10.14 -0.09 -10.33
CA MET A 1 9.93 1.38 -10.38
C MET A 1 9.21 1.69 -11.69
N ARG A 2 8.44 2.77 -11.77
CA ARG A 2 7.73 3.15 -13.00
C ARG A 2 8.16 4.53 -13.46
N ILE A 3 8.25 4.69 -14.78
CA ILE A 3 8.50 5.98 -15.42
C ILE A 3 7.17 6.50 -15.98
N ASP A 4 6.92 7.80 -15.82
CA ASP A 4 5.79 8.46 -16.45
C ASP A 4 6.25 9.03 -17.80
N SER A 5 5.84 8.40 -18.91
CA SER A 5 6.23 8.83 -20.25
C SER A 5 5.75 10.24 -20.63
N ARG A 6 4.82 10.82 -19.86
CA ARG A 6 4.42 12.23 -20.02
C ARG A 6 5.45 13.21 -19.47
N MET A 7 6.41 12.71 -18.68
CA MET A 7 7.52 13.47 -18.09
C MET A 7 8.84 13.22 -18.82
N SER A 8 8.82 12.65 -20.05
CA SER A 8 10.03 12.33 -20.81
C SER A 8 10.74 13.54 -21.40
N ALA A 9 10.00 14.59 -21.78
CA ALA A 9 10.61 15.83 -22.27
C ALA A 9 11.01 16.68 -21.07
N ALA A 10 12.27 17.05 -20.92
CA ALA A 10 12.75 17.83 -19.77
C ALA A 10 12.29 19.31 -19.86
N PRO A 11 11.28 19.76 -19.08
CA PRO A 11 11.09 21.19 -18.85
C PRO A 11 12.25 21.73 -17.99
N ALA A 12 12.38 23.04 -17.89
CA ALA A 12 13.31 23.68 -16.95
C ALA A 12 12.82 23.49 -15.49
N VAL A 13 12.98 22.27 -14.96
CA VAL A 13 12.66 21.89 -13.58
C VAL A 13 13.91 21.39 -12.86
N THR A 14 14.00 21.65 -11.57
CA THR A 14 15.11 21.17 -10.73
C THR A 14 14.97 19.68 -10.41
N ARG A 15 16.04 19.04 -9.93
CA ARG A 15 16.05 17.64 -9.51
C ARG A 15 15.07 17.38 -8.37
N HIS A 16 14.92 18.29 -7.40
CA HIS A 16 13.89 18.14 -6.34
C HIS A 16 12.47 18.22 -6.88
N GLN A 17 12.21 19.09 -7.84
CA GLN A 17 10.88 19.22 -8.46
C GLN A 17 10.51 17.98 -9.25
N ARG A 18 11.45 17.45 -10.05
CA ARG A 18 11.28 16.18 -10.75
C ARG A 18 11.09 15.03 -9.79
N PHE A 19 11.94 14.92 -8.77
CA PHE A 19 11.84 13.89 -7.74
C PHE A 19 10.46 13.90 -7.08
N PHE A 20 9.94 15.08 -6.72
CA PHE A 20 8.61 15.20 -6.12
C PHE A 20 7.52 14.58 -7.01
N ALA A 21 7.51 14.92 -8.30
CA ALA A 21 6.53 14.41 -9.25
C ALA A 21 6.68 12.89 -9.50
N GLU A 22 7.91 12.40 -9.67
CA GLU A 22 8.18 10.97 -9.87
C GLU A 22 7.85 10.13 -8.62
N CYS A 23 8.17 10.66 -7.43
CA CYS A 23 7.86 10.04 -6.14
C CYS A 23 6.34 9.96 -5.93
N TRP A 24 5.63 11.06 -6.14
CA TRP A 24 4.17 11.09 -6.07
C TRP A 24 3.56 10.05 -7.00
N TYR A 25 3.99 10.04 -8.27
CA TYR A 25 3.53 9.07 -9.27
C TYR A 25 3.71 7.63 -8.81
N ASN A 26 4.92 7.25 -8.41
CA ASN A 26 5.21 5.87 -8.02
C ASN A 26 4.43 5.43 -6.78
N LEU A 27 4.24 6.31 -5.79
CA LEU A 27 3.53 5.95 -4.56
C LEU A 27 2.03 5.67 -4.77
N VAL A 28 1.39 6.36 -5.73
CA VAL A 28 -0.07 6.28 -5.94
C VAL A 28 -0.49 5.52 -7.20
N HIS A 29 0.46 5.11 -8.04
CA HIS A 29 0.15 4.35 -9.26
C HIS A 29 -0.33 2.93 -8.93
N GLU A 30 -1.44 2.50 -9.55
CA GLU A 30 -2.09 1.21 -9.27
C GLU A 30 -1.23 -0.02 -9.57
N ALA A 31 -0.31 0.07 -10.53
CA ALA A 31 0.60 -1.01 -10.89
C ALA A 31 2.01 -0.83 -10.31
N SER A 32 2.18 -0.04 -9.25
CA SER A 32 3.45 0.01 -8.52
C SER A 32 3.65 -1.26 -7.72
N LEU A 33 4.87 -1.79 -7.75
CA LEU A 33 5.27 -2.90 -6.89
C LEU A 33 5.08 -2.50 -5.42
N ASP A 34 4.76 -3.45 -4.55
CA ASP A 34 4.48 -3.19 -3.13
C ASP A 34 5.65 -2.52 -2.37
N ALA A 35 6.88 -2.61 -2.89
CA ALA A 35 8.05 -1.94 -2.32
C ALA A 35 8.12 -0.43 -2.64
N PHE A 36 7.48 0.00 -3.73
CA PHE A 36 7.45 1.40 -4.21
C PHE A 36 6.07 2.03 -4.04
N ARG A 37 5.13 1.32 -3.41
CA ARG A 37 3.77 1.80 -3.14
C ARG A 37 3.71 2.64 -1.87
N LEU A 38 2.64 3.41 -1.73
CA LEU A 38 2.31 4.11 -0.50
C LEU A 38 2.19 3.19 0.72
N ARG A 39 2.87 3.56 1.81
CA ARG A 39 2.77 2.84 3.08
C ARG A 39 1.52 3.24 3.86
N THR A 40 0.96 2.27 4.59
CA THR A 40 -0.19 2.51 5.45
C THR A 40 0.15 3.43 6.61
N MET A 41 1.33 3.29 7.22
CA MET A 41 1.68 3.99 8.46
C MET A 41 2.27 5.39 8.26
N ASN A 42 1.85 6.29 9.14
CA ASN A 42 2.28 7.69 9.27
C ASN A 42 2.16 8.13 10.74
N PRO A 43 2.67 9.31 11.14
CA PRO A 43 2.58 9.75 12.53
C PRO A 43 1.15 9.82 13.07
N CYS A 44 0.18 10.26 12.27
CA CYS A 44 -1.20 10.43 12.72
C CYS A 44 -1.86 9.10 13.08
N ASN A 45 -1.68 8.06 12.25
CA ASN A 45 -2.28 6.76 12.52
C ASN A 45 -1.48 5.92 13.52
N ALA A 46 -0.16 6.08 13.60
CA ALA A 46 0.66 5.46 14.64
C ALA A 46 0.20 5.89 16.04
N ILE A 47 -0.02 7.19 16.25
CA ILE A 47 -0.56 7.69 17.53
C ILE A 47 -1.96 7.14 17.81
N ARG A 48 -2.84 7.09 16.80
CA ARG A 48 -4.19 6.51 16.99
C ARG A 48 -4.14 5.02 17.32
N GLU A 49 -3.23 4.25 16.72
CA GLU A 49 -3.03 2.83 17.00
C GLU A 49 -2.46 2.63 18.41
N LEU A 50 -1.45 3.40 18.80
CA LEU A 50 -0.89 3.36 20.15
C LEU A 50 -1.94 3.66 21.23
N ARG A 51 -2.80 4.67 21.02
CA ARG A 51 -3.90 4.98 21.94
C ARG A 51 -4.89 3.84 22.09
N ARG A 52 -5.19 3.12 21.00
CA ARG A 52 -6.13 1.98 21.04
C ARG A 52 -5.59 0.87 21.94
N VAL A 53 -4.28 0.66 21.98
CA VAL A 53 -3.68 -0.41 22.80
C VAL A 53 -3.42 0.00 24.26
N CYS A 54 -3.50 1.30 24.58
CA CYS A 54 -3.38 1.79 25.96
C CYS A 54 -4.57 1.43 26.87
N VAL A 55 -5.67 0.90 26.32
CA VAL A 55 -6.86 0.48 27.10
C VAL A 55 -6.65 -0.86 27.80
N ASP A 56 -7.40 -1.12 28.86
CA ASP A 56 -7.35 -2.38 29.60
C ASP A 56 -7.80 -3.58 28.74
N GLY A 57 -7.26 -4.77 29.04
CA GLY A 57 -7.57 -6.02 28.33
C GLY A 57 -6.68 -6.34 27.13
N VAL A 58 -5.74 -5.47 26.75
CA VAL A 58 -4.74 -5.72 25.71
C VAL A 58 -3.47 -6.32 26.31
N SER A 59 -2.93 -7.38 25.71
CA SER A 59 -1.70 -8.04 26.18
C SER A 59 -0.49 -7.10 26.13
N GLU A 60 0.37 -7.14 27.15
CA GLU A 60 1.56 -6.27 27.25
C GLU A 60 2.50 -6.43 26.05
N GLY A 61 2.69 -7.65 25.55
CA GLY A 61 3.51 -7.91 24.37
C GLY A 61 3.03 -7.16 23.13
N HIS A 62 1.72 -7.14 22.88
CA HIS A 62 1.14 -6.37 21.77
C HIS A 62 1.34 -4.86 21.96
N ARG A 63 1.14 -4.36 23.18
CA ARG A 63 1.34 -2.94 23.49
C ARG A 63 2.79 -2.50 23.22
N LEU A 64 3.77 -3.27 23.69
CA LEU A 64 5.20 -3.00 23.49
C LEU A 64 5.60 -3.00 22.02
N GLN A 65 4.98 -3.84 21.19
CA GLN A 65 5.25 -3.88 19.75
C GLN A 65 4.71 -2.63 19.04
N VAL A 66 3.46 -2.23 19.31
CA VAL A 66 2.88 -1.00 18.76
C VAL A 66 3.65 0.24 19.24
N ALA A 67 4.09 0.24 20.50
CA ALA A 67 4.98 1.26 21.05
C ALA A 67 6.31 1.35 20.30
N ALA A 68 6.95 0.21 20.01
CA ALA A 68 8.23 0.17 19.29
C ALA A 68 8.10 0.70 17.85
N GLU A 69 7.05 0.32 17.13
CA GLU A 69 6.79 0.84 15.78
C GLU A 69 6.45 2.33 15.81
N THR A 70 5.57 2.76 16.71
CA THR A 70 5.20 4.18 16.87
C THR A 70 6.42 5.04 17.15
N ARG A 71 7.27 4.60 18.08
CA ARG A 71 8.56 5.24 18.35
C ARG A 71 9.41 5.36 17.09
N SER A 72 9.56 4.27 16.32
CA SER A 72 10.34 4.29 15.09
C SER A 72 9.77 5.29 14.07
N ILE A 73 8.45 5.37 13.93
CA ILE A 73 7.80 6.30 13.00
C ILE A 73 8.06 7.74 13.43
N LEU A 74 7.81 8.07 14.70
CA LEU A 74 8.00 9.43 15.20
C LEU A 74 9.46 9.87 15.14
N LYS A 75 10.42 8.97 15.41
CA LYS A 75 11.86 9.29 15.44
C LYS A 75 12.44 9.63 14.07
N PHE A 76 11.88 9.09 12.99
CA PHE A 76 12.38 9.30 11.62
C PHE A 76 11.50 10.20 10.76
N ASP A 77 10.37 10.68 11.29
CA ASP A 77 9.49 11.58 10.55
C ASP A 77 10.07 13.00 10.49
N ALA A 78 10.31 13.50 9.28
CA ALA A 78 10.95 14.79 9.04
C ALA A 78 10.07 16.00 9.41
N VAL A 79 8.74 15.83 9.46
CA VAL A 79 7.80 16.90 9.81
C VAL A 79 7.70 17.01 11.33
N VAL A 80 7.57 15.87 12.02
CA VAL A 80 7.50 15.79 13.49
C VAL A 80 8.77 16.33 14.16
N ASN A 81 9.94 15.99 13.63
CA ASN A 81 11.22 16.34 14.25
C ASN A 81 11.76 17.72 13.86
N ARG A 82 11.11 18.44 12.95
CA ARG A 82 11.43 19.85 12.70
C ARG A 82 10.97 20.71 13.89
N PRO A 83 11.65 21.84 14.20
CA PRO A 83 11.17 22.81 15.18
C PRO A 83 9.73 23.24 14.84
N SER A 84 8.78 22.73 15.62
CA SER A 84 7.34 22.81 15.37
C SER A 84 6.57 22.58 16.67
N GLU A 85 5.26 22.75 16.61
CA GLU A 85 4.34 22.46 17.71
C GLU A 85 4.39 20.98 18.14
N PHE A 86 4.83 20.09 17.25
CA PHE A 86 4.94 18.65 17.51
C PHE A 86 6.19 18.29 18.31
N ALA A 87 7.32 18.96 18.02
CA ALA A 87 8.66 18.45 18.35
C ALA A 87 8.84 18.14 19.83
N ARG A 88 8.39 19.02 20.72
CA ARG A 88 8.49 18.80 22.18
C ARG A 88 7.66 17.60 22.61
N ARG A 89 6.38 17.56 22.25
CA ARG A 89 5.45 16.48 22.64
C ARG A 89 5.85 15.14 22.06
N ALA A 90 6.31 15.12 20.81
CA ALA A 90 6.82 13.93 20.16
C ALA A 90 8.09 13.42 20.84
N LYS A 91 9.02 14.32 21.21
CA LYS A 91 10.22 13.95 21.96
C LYS A 91 9.87 13.35 23.31
N ASP A 92 9.00 13.98 24.09
CA ASP A 92 8.59 13.48 25.41
C ASP A 92 7.95 12.08 25.30
N LEU A 93 7.10 11.87 24.27
CA LEU A 93 6.52 10.56 23.99
C LEU A 93 7.58 9.54 23.56
N ILE A 94 8.51 9.90 22.67
CA ILE A 94 9.61 9.02 22.25
C ILE A 94 10.44 8.60 23.48
N ASP A 95 10.80 9.54 24.34
CA ASP A 95 11.59 9.28 25.55
C ASP A 95 10.84 8.32 26.48
N LEU A 96 9.51 8.48 26.62
CA LEU A 96 8.65 7.58 27.39
C LEU A 96 8.58 6.16 26.79
N LEU A 97 8.62 6.03 25.46
CA LEU A 97 8.65 4.74 24.75
C LEU A 97 10.06 4.12 24.68
N GLU A 98 11.13 4.91 24.87
CA GLU A 98 12.52 4.43 24.97
C GLU A 98 12.89 3.99 26.38
N LYS A 99 12.43 4.74 27.39
CA LYS A 99 12.77 4.54 28.80
C LYS A 99 11.49 4.46 29.62
N PRO A 100 11.14 3.28 30.15
CA PRO A 100 9.99 3.19 31.04
C PRO A 100 10.21 4.05 32.28
N SER A 101 9.20 4.86 32.62
CA SER A 101 9.21 5.65 33.84
C SER A 101 8.85 4.77 35.05
N GLY A 102 9.88 4.31 35.77
CA GLY A 102 9.77 4.02 37.21
C GLY A 102 9.90 2.54 37.65
N LYS A 103 10.86 2.35 38.58
CA LYS A 103 11.11 1.22 39.51
C LYS A 103 10.82 -0.21 39.03
N LEU A 104 11.90 -0.98 38.90
CA LEU A 104 11.90 -2.45 38.95
C LEU A 104 11.03 -2.91 40.13
N THR A 105 9.89 -3.54 39.86
CA THR A 105 9.22 -4.34 40.88
C THR A 105 10.03 -5.63 41.05
N GLU A 106 10.57 -5.82 42.24
CA GLU A 106 11.54 -6.87 42.61
C GLU A 106 11.03 -8.32 42.45
N SER A 107 9.84 -8.54 41.88
CA SER A 107 9.27 -9.87 41.69
C SER A 107 9.24 -10.38 40.24
N SER A 108 9.64 -9.60 39.22
CA SER A 108 9.67 -10.12 37.84
C SER A 108 10.66 -9.48 36.86
N GLY A 109 11.39 -8.41 37.23
CA GLY A 109 12.36 -7.77 36.34
C GLY A 109 11.75 -7.13 35.07
N GLN A 110 10.43 -7.12 34.91
CA GLN A 110 9.74 -6.50 33.79
C GLN A 110 9.56 -5.01 34.03
N VAL A 111 10.20 -4.20 33.19
CA VAL A 111 9.99 -2.76 33.22
C VAL A 111 8.65 -2.44 32.55
N THR A 112 7.68 -1.94 33.30
CA THR A 112 6.32 -1.66 32.80
C THR A 112 6.19 -0.20 32.37
N LEU A 113 5.69 0.04 31.16
CA LEU A 113 5.40 1.39 30.70
C LEU A 113 4.16 1.96 31.39
N SER A 114 4.15 3.26 31.68
CA SER A 114 2.95 3.94 32.18
C SER A 114 1.97 4.20 31.03
N TRP A 115 1.13 3.22 30.73
CA TRP A 115 0.16 3.29 29.61
C TRP A 115 -0.84 4.45 29.73
N ARG A 116 -1.21 4.85 30.95
CA ARG A 116 -2.04 6.04 31.20
C ARG A 116 -1.33 7.34 30.82
N LEU A 117 -0.03 7.43 31.12
CA LEU A 117 0.78 8.57 30.73
C LEU A 117 0.97 8.59 29.22
N ILE A 118 1.26 7.44 28.61
CA ILE A 118 1.38 7.29 27.15
C ILE A 118 0.10 7.76 26.44
N ASP A 119 -1.09 7.32 26.87
CA ASP A 119 -2.35 7.79 26.27
C ASP A 119 -2.53 9.31 26.40
N THR A 120 -2.09 9.91 27.51
CA THR A 120 -2.17 11.37 27.71
C THR A 120 -1.29 12.11 26.70
N PHE A 121 -0.01 11.75 26.58
CA PHE A 121 0.90 12.34 25.59
C PHE A 121 0.42 12.09 24.15
N CYS A 122 -0.15 10.91 23.89
CA CYS A 122 -0.73 10.61 22.59
C CYS A 122 -1.95 11.49 22.29
N ARG A 123 -2.84 11.75 23.25
CA ARG A 123 -4.00 12.64 23.07
C ARG A 123 -3.57 14.05 22.72
N GLU A 124 -2.59 14.58 23.43
CA GLU A 124 -2.07 15.92 23.17
C GLU A 124 -1.45 16.03 21.79
N LEU A 125 -0.53 15.12 21.45
CA LEU A 125 0.15 15.12 20.15
C LEU A 125 -0.84 14.88 19.00
N GLN A 126 -1.86 14.03 19.19
CA GLN A 126 -2.86 13.76 18.16
C GLN A 126 -3.62 15.04 17.74
N VAL A 127 -3.97 15.92 18.68
CA VAL A 127 -4.70 17.15 18.38
C VAL A 127 -3.88 18.05 17.44
N ASP A 128 -2.59 18.22 17.71
CA ASP A 128 -1.71 19.00 16.85
C ASP A 128 -1.55 18.32 15.48
N LEU A 129 -1.25 17.02 15.47
CA LEU A 129 -1.03 16.28 14.23
C LEU A 129 -2.24 16.37 13.29
N GLN A 130 -3.45 16.18 13.83
CA GLN A 130 -4.69 16.23 13.04
C GLN A 130 -4.96 17.61 12.43
N SER A 131 -4.54 18.69 13.11
CA SER A 131 -4.81 20.06 12.68
C SER A 131 -3.73 20.64 11.76
N LEU A 132 -2.46 20.27 11.98
CA LEU A 132 -1.33 20.97 11.37
C LEU A 132 -0.46 20.09 10.46
N TYR A 133 -0.51 18.76 10.56
CA TYR A 133 0.48 17.90 9.90
C TYR A 133 0.48 18.03 8.37
N ILE A 134 -0.70 18.09 7.73
CA ILE A 134 -0.81 18.28 6.28
C ILE A 134 -0.17 19.61 5.85
N THR A 135 -0.54 20.71 6.52
CA THR A 135 -0.02 22.05 6.23
C THR A 135 1.49 22.14 6.45
N ARG A 136 2.01 21.55 7.54
CA ARG A 136 3.44 21.50 7.84
C ARG A 136 4.21 20.63 6.83
N SER A 137 3.62 19.52 6.38
CA SER A 137 4.19 18.68 5.31
C SER A 137 4.28 19.44 3.99
N ILE A 138 3.21 20.16 3.61
CA ILE A 138 3.18 20.98 2.39
C ILE A 138 4.20 22.12 2.45
N SER A 139 4.35 22.78 3.60
CA SER A 139 5.38 23.79 3.80
C SER A 139 6.78 23.21 3.61
N LEU A 140 7.07 22.05 4.21
CA LEU A 140 8.36 21.38 4.06
C LEU A 140 8.62 20.95 2.62
N VAL A 141 7.62 20.43 1.92
CA VAL A 141 7.72 20.13 0.48
C VAL A 141 8.07 21.38 -0.31
N ARG A 142 7.41 22.51 -0.06
CA ARG A 142 7.71 23.78 -0.74
C ARG A 142 9.16 24.24 -0.49
N ASP A 143 9.64 24.12 0.73
CA ASP A 143 11.03 24.46 1.06
C ASP A 143 12.02 23.58 0.30
N LEU A 144 11.77 22.27 0.25
CA LEU A 144 12.66 21.29 -0.37
C LEU A 144 12.68 21.41 -1.91
N VAL A 145 11.52 21.60 -2.55
CA VAL A 145 11.44 21.72 -4.02
C VAL A 145 11.88 23.08 -4.56
N ALA A 146 12.05 24.07 -3.68
CA ALA A 146 12.61 25.37 -4.02
C ALA A 146 14.15 25.40 -3.93
N GLN A 147 14.78 24.33 -3.42
CA GLN A 147 16.24 24.26 -3.36
C GLN A 147 16.82 24.24 -4.78
N PRO A 148 17.92 24.99 -5.03
CA PRO A 148 18.67 24.84 -6.26
C PRO A 148 19.34 23.47 -6.29
N ASP A 149 19.56 22.95 -7.49
CA ASP A 149 20.32 21.72 -7.66
C ASP A 149 21.76 21.90 -7.18
N GLY A 150 22.28 20.92 -6.44
CA GLY A 150 23.71 20.80 -6.16
C GLY A 150 24.54 20.61 -7.43
N ALA A 151 25.87 20.62 -7.28
CA ALA A 151 26.77 20.41 -8.40
C ALA A 151 26.63 18.97 -8.96
N ASP A 152 26.44 18.01 -8.06
CA ASP A 152 26.21 16.60 -8.36
C ASP A 152 24.92 16.09 -7.68
N ILE A 153 24.31 15.03 -8.21
CA ILE A 153 23.13 14.41 -7.60
C ILE A 153 23.37 13.84 -6.21
N ASN A 154 24.61 13.44 -5.92
CA ASN A 154 25.02 12.98 -4.60
C ASN A 154 24.96 14.10 -3.55
N ASP A 155 25.16 15.36 -3.93
CA ASP A 155 25.04 16.51 -3.02
C ASP A 155 23.60 16.65 -2.49
N ASP A 156 22.62 16.21 -3.29
CA ASP A 156 21.19 16.30 -2.97
C ASP A 156 20.63 15.00 -2.38
N ALA A 157 21.45 13.96 -2.19
CA ALA A 157 20.97 12.63 -1.80
C ALA A 157 20.11 12.65 -0.51
N GLU A 158 20.52 13.43 0.49
CA GLU A 158 19.82 13.50 1.77
C GLU A 158 18.55 14.36 1.72
N SER A 159 18.57 15.46 0.97
CA SER A 159 17.39 16.31 0.77
C SER A 159 16.33 15.60 -0.08
N LEU A 160 16.74 14.83 -1.10
CA LEU A 160 15.86 13.95 -1.88
C LEU A 160 15.26 12.82 -1.02
N ARG A 161 16.08 12.17 -0.16
CA ARG A 161 15.57 11.17 0.80
C ARG A 161 14.53 11.76 1.75
N THR A 162 14.81 12.95 2.28
CA THR A 162 13.89 13.69 3.15
C THR A 162 12.59 14.01 2.41
N LEU A 163 12.69 14.52 1.18
CA LEU A 163 11.53 14.81 0.33
C LEU A 163 10.68 13.56 0.09
N GLY A 164 11.31 12.42 -0.19
CA GLY A 164 10.62 11.14 -0.37
C GLY A 164 9.83 10.71 0.86
N ASN A 165 10.44 10.83 2.05
CA ASN A 165 9.79 10.51 3.32
C ASN A 165 8.58 11.42 3.59
N VAL A 166 8.72 12.73 3.36
CA VAL A 166 7.65 13.72 3.59
C VAL A 166 6.49 13.51 2.62
N VAL A 167 6.78 13.28 1.33
CA VAL A 167 5.75 12.99 0.32
C VAL A 167 5.02 11.69 0.67
N GLY A 168 5.76 10.63 1.04
CA GLY A 168 5.18 9.36 1.49
C GLY A 168 4.25 9.52 2.69
N ALA A 169 4.68 10.25 3.71
CA ALA A 169 3.88 10.46 4.92
C ALA A 169 2.66 11.37 4.67
N LEU A 170 2.82 12.45 3.89
CA LEU A 170 1.72 13.32 3.46
C LEU A 170 0.64 12.53 2.71
N LEU A 171 1.02 11.77 1.69
CA LEU A 171 0.08 10.96 0.92
C LEU A 171 -0.60 9.90 1.78
N SER A 172 0.13 9.31 2.74
CA SER A 172 -0.41 8.32 3.67
C SER A 172 -1.48 8.94 4.58
N VAL A 173 -1.24 10.16 5.08
CA VAL A 173 -2.24 10.93 5.87
C VAL A 173 -3.44 11.33 5.02
N LEU A 174 -3.25 11.70 3.75
CA LEU A 174 -4.36 11.99 2.85
C LEU A 174 -5.24 10.75 2.66
N VAL A 175 -4.65 9.57 2.40
CA VAL A 175 -5.42 8.33 2.28
C VAL A 175 -6.13 7.97 3.58
N ASP A 176 -5.46 8.13 4.71
CA ASP A 176 -6.02 7.88 6.04
C ASP A 176 -7.18 8.82 6.40
N THR A 177 -7.22 10.03 5.82
CA THR A 177 -8.31 11.01 5.96
C THR A 177 -9.40 10.88 4.88
N GLY A 178 -9.30 9.87 4.00
CA GLY A 178 -10.34 9.47 3.05
C GLY A 178 -10.03 9.75 1.59
N TRP A 179 -8.86 10.30 1.25
CA TRP A 179 -8.46 10.42 -0.16
C TRP A 179 -8.23 9.04 -0.78
N THR A 180 -8.57 8.90 -2.06
CA THR A 180 -8.33 7.66 -2.81
C THR A 180 -7.03 7.76 -3.60
N LEU A 181 -6.37 6.63 -3.85
CA LEU A 181 -5.15 6.60 -4.67
C LEU A 181 -5.45 7.11 -6.09
N GLU A 182 -6.65 6.82 -6.59
CA GLU A 182 -7.14 7.25 -7.89
C GLU A 182 -7.27 8.77 -7.97
N THR A 183 -7.79 9.42 -6.91
CA THR A 183 -7.83 10.89 -6.84
C THR A 183 -6.42 11.47 -6.82
N LEU A 184 -5.53 10.91 -6.00
CA LEU A 184 -4.15 11.39 -5.88
C LEU A 184 -3.37 11.20 -7.19
N PHE A 185 -3.58 10.07 -7.87
CA PHE A 185 -3.04 9.81 -9.20
C PHE A 185 -3.61 10.78 -10.24
N TRP A 186 -4.89 11.10 -10.16
CA TRP A 186 -5.51 12.07 -11.05
C TRP A 186 -4.94 13.48 -10.84
N LEU A 187 -4.67 13.90 -9.60
CA LEU A 187 -3.99 15.17 -9.33
C LEU A 187 -2.60 15.22 -9.98
N HIS A 188 -1.82 14.14 -9.87
CA HIS A 188 -0.56 14.02 -10.60
C HIS A 188 -0.77 14.17 -12.11
N LYS A 189 -1.67 13.39 -12.68
CA LYS A 189 -1.96 13.39 -14.12
C LYS A 189 -2.45 14.74 -14.66
N GLN A 190 -3.16 15.53 -13.84
CA GLN A 190 -3.72 16.81 -14.24
C GLN A 190 -2.78 17.99 -14.03
N HIS A 191 -1.84 17.88 -13.10
CA HIS A 191 -1.00 19.00 -12.70
C HIS A 191 0.48 18.67 -12.83
N LEU A 192 0.98 17.66 -12.12
CA LEU A 192 2.41 17.40 -11.96
C LEU A 192 3.06 16.72 -13.17
N GLY A 193 2.33 15.85 -13.87
CA GLY A 193 2.83 15.04 -14.99
C GLY A 193 2.54 15.60 -16.38
N GLN A 194 2.11 16.86 -16.52
CA GLN A 194 1.77 17.48 -17.82
C GLN A 194 2.93 18.31 -18.38
N TRP A 195 4.07 17.69 -18.67
CA TRP A 195 5.27 18.43 -19.09
C TRP A 195 5.24 18.91 -20.53
N SER A 196 4.31 18.41 -21.34
CA SER A 196 4.07 18.92 -22.70
C SER A 196 3.47 20.34 -22.66
N PRO A 197 3.88 21.24 -23.58
CA PRO A 197 3.29 22.57 -23.68
C PRO A 197 1.77 22.49 -23.87
N THR A 198 1.03 23.26 -23.08
CA THR A 198 -0.44 23.32 -23.18
C THR A 198 -0.83 24.71 -23.66
N ASN A 199 -1.57 24.79 -24.78
CA ASN A 199 -1.99 26.06 -25.39
C ASN A 199 -0.83 27.04 -25.62
N GLY A 200 0.35 26.54 -26.00
CA GLY A 200 1.54 27.36 -26.27
C GLY A 200 2.31 27.84 -25.03
N HIS A 201 1.87 27.51 -23.82
CA HIS A 201 2.60 27.83 -22.59
C HIS A 201 3.50 26.66 -22.14
N PRO A 202 4.75 26.92 -21.76
CA PRO A 202 5.63 25.90 -21.19
C PRO A 202 5.09 25.43 -19.83
N TYR A 203 5.51 24.24 -19.43
CA TYR A 203 5.20 23.70 -18.11
C TYR A 203 5.81 24.57 -17.00
N ASP A 204 5.01 24.92 -15.99
CA ASP A 204 5.42 25.64 -14.78
C ASP A 204 5.13 24.76 -13.55
N PHE A 205 6.19 24.21 -12.96
CA PHE A 205 6.10 23.36 -11.78
C PHE A 205 5.48 24.10 -10.58
N ASN A 206 5.83 25.36 -10.36
CA ASN A 206 5.32 26.13 -9.22
C ASN A 206 3.81 26.39 -9.36
N LEU A 207 3.33 26.63 -10.57
CA LEU A 207 1.89 26.69 -10.84
C LEU A 207 1.21 25.32 -10.64
N ALA A 208 1.82 24.24 -11.13
CA ALA A 208 1.30 22.88 -10.95
C ALA A 208 1.21 22.48 -9.47
N LEU A 209 2.25 22.77 -8.68
CA LEU A 209 2.27 22.53 -7.23
C LEU A 209 1.20 23.39 -6.53
N ARG A 210 1.09 24.68 -6.85
CA ARG A 210 0.05 25.55 -6.28
C ARG A 210 -1.36 25.02 -6.56
N ARG A 211 -1.64 24.58 -7.79
CA ARG A 211 -2.93 23.97 -8.16
C ARG A 211 -3.21 22.69 -7.38
N THR A 212 -2.20 21.84 -7.25
CA THR A 212 -2.30 20.57 -6.50
C THR A 212 -2.58 20.84 -5.02
N VAL A 213 -1.82 21.73 -4.40
CA VAL A 213 -2.00 22.12 -2.99
C VAL A 213 -3.35 22.78 -2.75
N ALA A 214 -3.78 23.68 -3.64
CA ALA A 214 -5.10 24.32 -3.52
C ALA A 214 -6.26 23.31 -3.57
N ARG A 215 -6.07 22.14 -4.20
CA ARG A 215 -7.06 21.05 -4.15
C ARG A 215 -7.04 20.31 -2.82
N ILE A 216 -5.87 20.10 -2.22
CA ILE A 216 -5.68 19.41 -0.95
C ILE A 216 -6.19 20.27 0.23
N GLU A 217 -5.83 21.55 0.25
CA GLU A 217 -6.17 22.50 1.32
C GLU A 217 -7.60 23.06 1.20
N ARG A 218 -8.37 22.64 0.19
CA ARG A 218 -9.75 23.10 0.02
C ARG A 218 -10.58 22.69 1.25
N PRO A 219 -11.26 23.64 1.91
CA PRO A 219 -12.11 23.31 3.05
C PRO A 219 -13.25 22.38 2.60
N PRO A 220 -13.72 21.49 3.49
CA PRO A 220 -14.90 20.69 3.21
C PRO A 220 -16.09 21.59 2.84
N GLN A 221 -16.89 21.12 1.89
CA GLN A 221 -18.11 21.78 1.45
C GLN A 221 -19.21 20.74 1.23
N ASP A 222 -20.44 21.20 1.08
CA ASP A 222 -21.57 20.32 0.79
C ASP A 222 -21.52 19.80 -0.65
N TYR A 223 -21.70 18.49 -0.76
CA TYR A 223 -21.88 17.77 -2.02
C TYR A 223 -23.24 17.08 -2.00
N THR A 224 -24.07 17.34 -3.00
CA THR A 224 -25.27 16.55 -3.26
C THR A 224 -24.86 15.36 -4.12
N VAL A 225 -25.12 14.16 -3.62
CA VAL A 225 -24.73 12.90 -4.24
C VAL A 225 -25.97 12.07 -4.54
N ILE A 226 -26.08 11.57 -5.78
CA ILE A 226 -27.20 10.76 -6.24
C ILE A 226 -26.70 9.43 -6.81
N TYR A 227 -27.08 8.33 -6.17
CA TYR A 227 -26.85 6.97 -6.65
C TYR A 227 -28.11 6.39 -7.30
N THR A 228 -27.93 5.30 -8.06
CA THR A 228 -29.04 4.48 -8.53
C THR A 228 -29.04 3.13 -7.82
N LEU A 229 -30.21 2.68 -7.41
CA LEU A 229 -30.51 1.35 -6.92
C LEU A 229 -31.20 0.58 -8.05
N ALA A 230 -30.73 -0.62 -8.35
CA ALA A 230 -31.35 -1.52 -9.31
C ALA A 230 -31.91 -2.77 -8.62
N SER A 231 -32.83 -3.46 -9.30
CA SER A 231 -33.49 -4.67 -8.82
C SER A 231 -34.34 -4.49 -7.56
N VAL A 232 -34.92 -3.30 -7.37
CA VAL A 232 -35.92 -3.05 -6.31
C VAL A 232 -37.24 -3.69 -6.75
N SER A 233 -37.81 -4.60 -5.94
CA SER A 233 -38.97 -5.40 -6.32
C SER A 233 -40.25 -4.56 -6.39
N ARG A 234 -40.40 -3.58 -5.49
CA ARG A 234 -41.54 -2.66 -5.44
C ARG A 234 -41.04 -1.22 -5.26
N PRO A 235 -40.57 -0.59 -6.36
CA PRO A 235 -40.02 0.76 -6.31
C PRO A 235 -41.02 1.80 -5.79
N GLU A 236 -42.32 1.62 -6.06
CA GLU A 236 -43.37 2.57 -5.66
C GLU A 236 -43.75 2.48 -4.18
N GLU A 237 -43.52 1.34 -3.54
CA GLU A 237 -43.75 1.17 -2.09
C GLU A 237 -42.48 1.57 -1.28
N PHE A 238 -41.39 1.94 -1.97
CA PHE A 238 -40.14 2.32 -1.34
C PHE A 238 -40.30 3.67 -0.62
N PRO A 239 -39.86 3.82 0.64
CA PRO A 239 -40.07 5.06 1.39
C PRO A 239 -39.35 6.24 0.76
N ASP A 240 -40.04 7.37 0.64
CA ASP A 240 -39.51 8.61 0.04
C ASP A 240 -38.29 9.15 0.80
N THR A 241 -38.22 8.92 2.12
CA THR A 241 -37.11 9.37 2.96
C THR A 241 -36.81 8.37 4.07
N ILE A 242 -35.53 8.06 4.27
CA ILE A 242 -35.03 7.41 5.48
C ILE A 242 -33.82 8.20 5.97
N ALA A 243 -33.89 8.68 7.21
CA ALA A 243 -32.88 9.57 7.80
C ALA A 243 -32.65 10.82 6.91
N ASP A 244 -31.42 11.04 6.43
CA ASP A 244 -31.02 12.14 5.55
C ASP A 244 -31.01 11.77 4.05
N ILE A 245 -31.54 10.59 3.70
CA ILE A 245 -31.51 10.04 2.35
C ILE A 245 -32.91 10.09 1.73
N ASN A 246 -33.01 10.76 0.59
CA ASN A 246 -34.22 10.81 -0.21
C ASN A 246 -34.18 9.74 -1.30
N PHE A 247 -35.28 9.02 -1.46
CA PHE A 247 -35.44 8.02 -2.51
C PHE A 247 -36.54 8.46 -3.48
N SER A 248 -36.33 8.24 -4.77
CA SER A 248 -37.33 8.59 -5.78
C SER A 248 -37.24 7.65 -6.99
N THR A 249 -38.37 7.31 -7.57
CA THR A 249 -38.43 6.60 -8.86
C THR A 249 -38.32 7.56 -10.05
N ALA A 250 -38.60 8.85 -9.84
CA ALA A 250 -38.48 9.89 -10.84
C ALA A 250 -37.01 10.23 -11.11
N ALA A 251 -36.67 10.52 -12.36
CA ALA A 251 -35.34 10.98 -12.70
C ALA A 251 -35.00 12.30 -12.00
N PRO A 252 -33.75 12.48 -11.55
CA PRO A 252 -33.32 13.76 -10.99
C PRO A 252 -33.37 14.84 -12.06
N GLU A 253 -33.86 16.03 -11.71
CA GLU A 253 -33.85 17.18 -12.61
C GLU A 253 -32.41 17.60 -12.95
N LEU A 254 -32.07 17.62 -14.23
CA LEU A 254 -30.73 17.94 -14.72
C LEU A 254 -30.71 19.29 -15.46
N PRO A 255 -29.87 20.26 -15.03
CA PRO A 255 -29.74 21.55 -15.71
C PRO A 255 -29.32 21.43 -17.19
N GLU A 256 -29.63 22.46 -17.98
CA GLU A 256 -29.06 22.64 -19.32
C GLU A 256 -27.52 22.65 -19.25
N GLY A 257 -26.86 22.06 -20.26
CA GLY A 257 -25.40 21.87 -20.27
C GLY A 257 -24.86 20.65 -19.50
N THR A 258 -25.71 19.87 -18.82
CA THR A 258 -25.30 18.58 -18.24
C THR A 258 -24.76 17.63 -19.31
N LYS A 259 -23.58 17.03 -19.08
CA LYS A 259 -22.90 16.14 -20.02
C LYS A 259 -23.75 14.90 -20.35
N SER A 260 -23.64 14.40 -21.59
CA SER A 260 -24.41 13.25 -22.09
C SER A 260 -24.33 12.01 -21.21
N GLY A 261 -23.15 11.70 -20.66
CA GLY A 261 -22.97 10.57 -19.74
C GLY A 261 -23.81 10.67 -18.46
N ALA A 262 -23.88 11.87 -17.86
CA ALA A 262 -24.71 12.12 -16.67
C ALA A 262 -26.20 12.05 -17.00
N ARG A 263 -26.62 12.57 -18.17
CA ARG A 263 -28.00 12.43 -18.66
C ARG A 263 -28.39 10.97 -18.86
N ARG A 264 -27.51 10.17 -19.46
CA ARG A 264 -27.73 8.73 -19.66
C ARG A 264 -27.86 7.99 -18.32
N PHE A 265 -27.07 8.36 -17.32
CA PHE A 265 -27.16 7.78 -15.98
C PHE A 265 -28.50 8.08 -15.30
N ALA A 266 -29.02 9.31 -15.46
CA ALA A 266 -30.29 9.76 -14.89
C ALA A 266 -31.56 9.28 -15.64
N THR A 267 -31.45 8.30 -16.53
CA THR A 267 -32.61 7.80 -17.29
C THR A 267 -33.52 6.92 -16.44
N GLU A 268 -34.83 7.19 -16.53
CA GLU A 268 -35.89 6.40 -15.90
C GLU A 268 -36.02 4.99 -16.52
N GLY A 269 -36.63 4.07 -15.76
CA GLY A 269 -36.99 2.73 -16.22
C GLY A 269 -36.17 1.59 -15.58
N GLY A 270 -36.74 0.38 -15.64
CA GLY A 270 -36.10 -0.87 -15.19
C GLY A 270 -36.11 -1.10 -13.66
N GLY A 271 -37.10 -0.54 -12.94
CA GLY A 271 -37.18 -0.68 -11.48
C GLY A 271 -36.05 0.04 -10.73
N LYS A 272 -35.53 1.12 -11.31
CA LYS A 272 -34.50 1.96 -10.70
C LYS A 272 -35.11 2.89 -9.64
N VAL A 273 -34.40 3.04 -8.53
CA VAL A 273 -34.68 4.07 -7.51
C VAL A 273 -33.44 4.94 -7.36
N PHE A 274 -33.60 6.25 -7.35
CA PHE A 274 -32.54 7.21 -7.12
C PHE A 274 -32.43 7.51 -5.63
N ALA A 275 -31.24 7.35 -5.06
CA ALA A 275 -30.96 7.65 -3.67
C ALA A 275 -30.07 8.91 -3.59
N SER A 276 -30.61 9.99 -3.00
CA SER A 276 -29.96 11.30 -2.93
C SER A 276 -29.70 11.72 -1.49
N THR A 277 -28.49 12.21 -1.21
CA THR A 277 -28.09 12.72 0.11
C THR A 277 -27.09 13.86 -0.04
N THR A 278 -27.02 14.74 0.96
CA THR A 278 -25.99 15.77 1.06
C THR A 278 -24.92 15.37 2.07
N VAL A 279 -23.64 15.52 1.70
CA VAL A 279 -22.51 15.17 2.54
C VAL A 279 -21.45 16.27 2.54
N LEU A 280 -20.88 16.53 3.71
CA LEU A 280 -19.73 17.42 3.87
C LEU A 280 -18.45 16.65 3.52
N ALA A 281 -17.72 17.09 2.50
CA ALA A 281 -16.47 16.45 2.09
C ALA A 281 -15.54 17.47 1.41
N SER A 282 -14.25 17.14 1.26
CA SER A 282 -13.31 17.99 0.51
C SER A 282 -13.34 17.72 -1.00
N GLU A 283 -13.76 16.52 -1.41
CA GLU A 283 -13.67 16.05 -2.80
C GLU A 283 -14.89 15.19 -3.19
N ALA A 284 -15.21 15.15 -4.48
CA ALA A 284 -16.37 14.45 -5.02
C ALA A 284 -16.33 12.93 -4.80
N ARG A 285 -15.19 12.26 -4.96
CA ARG A 285 -15.04 10.81 -4.68
C ARG A 285 -15.22 10.51 -3.19
N MET A 286 -14.67 11.36 -2.32
CA MET A 286 -14.88 11.25 -0.86
C MET A 286 -16.36 11.40 -0.51
N ALA A 287 -17.03 12.41 -1.07
CA ALA A 287 -18.48 12.57 -0.92
C ALA A 287 -19.24 11.32 -1.39
N GLY A 288 -18.89 10.80 -2.56
CA GLY A 288 -19.42 9.56 -3.10
C GLY A 288 -19.29 8.38 -2.15
N ALA A 289 -18.11 8.16 -1.57
CA ALA A 289 -17.86 7.07 -0.63
C ALA A 289 -18.67 7.23 0.67
N ILE A 290 -18.68 8.43 1.27
CA ILE A 290 -19.48 8.74 2.47
C ILE A 290 -20.98 8.51 2.22
N ALA A 291 -21.48 8.98 1.06
CA ALA A 291 -22.87 8.81 0.67
C ALA A 291 -23.22 7.34 0.41
N ARG A 292 -22.38 6.61 -0.33
CA ARG A 292 -22.54 5.17 -0.59
C ARG A 292 -22.69 4.40 0.71
N ASP A 293 -21.83 4.71 1.67
CA ASP A 293 -21.81 4.09 2.98
C ASP A 293 -23.06 4.38 3.82
N ARG A 294 -23.59 5.61 3.76
CA ARG A 294 -24.85 5.96 4.41
C ARG A 294 -26.00 5.18 3.79
N ILE A 295 -26.07 5.15 2.45
CA ILE A 295 -27.10 4.42 1.70
C ILE A 295 -27.01 2.93 2.01
N ALA A 296 -25.82 2.32 1.96
CA ALA A 296 -25.63 0.90 2.23
C ALA A 296 -26.15 0.49 3.61
N ARG A 297 -25.88 1.28 4.67
CA ARG A 297 -26.42 1.00 6.01
C ARG A 297 -27.95 0.99 6.06
N VAL A 298 -28.59 1.88 5.31
CA VAL A 298 -30.06 1.91 5.19
C VAL A 298 -30.56 0.68 4.44
N LEU A 299 -29.90 0.32 3.33
CA LEU A 299 -30.23 -0.88 2.54
C LEU A 299 -30.07 -2.17 3.35
N ASP A 300 -29.07 -2.25 4.24
CA ASP A 300 -28.85 -3.40 5.11
C ASP A 300 -30.05 -3.65 6.03
N VAL A 301 -30.61 -2.59 6.63
CA VAL A 301 -31.81 -2.68 7.48
C VAL A 301 -33.05 -3.03 6.66
N MET A 302 -33.23 -2.39 5.51
CA MET A 302 -34.36 -2.68 4.62
C MET A 302 -34.35 -4.11 4.10
N ARG A 303 -33.17 -4.67 3.80
CA ARG A 303 -33.03 -6.05 3.32
C ARG A 303 -33.54 -7.06 4.36
N TYR A 304 -33.43 -6.73 5.65
CA TYR A 304 -33.91 -7.61 6.71
C TYR A 304 -35.45 -7.75 6.70
N SER A 305 -36.18 -6.65 6.53
CA SER A 305 -37.64 -6.63 6.73
C SER A 305 -38.48 -6.49 5.46
N TYR A 306 -37.95 -5.86 4.41
CA TYR A 306 -38.75 -5.31 3.31
C TYR A 306 -38.41 -5.91 1.94
N GLU A 307 -37.12 -6.13 1.65
CA GLU A 307 -36.68 -6.58 0.33
C GLU A 307 -35.87 -7.88 0.40
N ARG A 308 -36.39 -8.96 -0.19
CA ARG A 308 -35.71 -10.27 -0.21
C ARG A 308 -34.73 -10.41 -1.37
N ARG A 309 -34.88 -9.62 -2.44
CA ARG A 309 -33.93 -9.60 -3.56
C ARG A 309 -32.72 -8.74 -3.22
N GLN A 310 -31.58 -9.03 -3.83
CA GLN A 310 -30.38 -8.22 -3.64
C GLN A 310 -30.52 -6.90 -4.40
N ILE A 311 -30.75 -5.80 -3.66
CA ILE A 311 -30.69 -4.45 -4.22
C ILE A 311 -29.25 -4.17 -4.65
N GLN A 312 -29.07 -3.72 -5.90
CA GLN A 312 -27.77 -3.38 -6.43
C GLN A 312 -27.58 -1.87 -6.40
N LEU A 313 -26.67 -1.39 -5.57
CA LEU A 313 -26.24 0.00 -5.56
C LEU A 313 -25.22 0.23 -6.67
N SER A 314 -25.41 1.27 -7.49
CA SER A 314 -24.51 1.55 -8.61
C SER A 314 -23.11 1.96 -8.16
N GLU A 315 -22.10 1.58 -8.95
CA GLU A 315 -20.71 2.02 -8.74
C GLU A 315 -20.47 3.47 -9.18
N LYS A 316 -21.40 4.03 -9.97
CA LYS A 316 -21.38 5.42 -10.43
C LYS A 316 -22.40 6.25 -9.68
N PHE A 317 -22.11 7.54 -9.53
CA PHE A 317 -23.01 8.52 -8.92
C PHE A 317 -22.93 9.86 -9.60
N LEU A 318 -24.03 10.61 -9.53
CA LEU A 318 -24.06 12.02 -9.87
C LEU A 318 -23.63 12.84 -8.66
N VAL A 319 -22.91 13.92 -8.92
CA VAL A 319 -22.43 14.82 -7.88
C VAL A 319 -22.48 16.27 -8.33
N SER A 320 -23.08 17.12 -7.50
CA SER A 320 -23.12 18.56 -7.68
C SER A 320 -22.69 19.26 -6.39
N THR A 321 -22.34 20.54 -6.53
CA THR A 321 -21.97 21.41 -5.41
C THR A 321 -22.78 22.70 -5.52
N PRO A 322 -22.95 23.49 -4.44
CA PRO A 322 -23.64 24.78 -4.52
C PRO A 322 -23.06 25.71 -5.61
N SER A 323 -21.74 25.63 -5.82
CA SER A 323 -21.00 26.38 -6.85
C SER A 323 -21.07 25.79 -8.27
N ARG A 324 -21.45 24.52 -8.42
CA ARG A 324 -21.52 23.82 -9.71
C ARG A 324 -22.81 23.02 -9.79
N ARG A 325 -23.85 23.65 -10.33
CA ARG A 325 -25.19 23.05 -10.45
C ARG A 325 -25.24 21.87 -11.41
N ALA A 326 -24.56 21.93 -12.57
CA ALA A 326 -24.54 20.82 -13.53
C ALA A 326 -23.74 19.63 -12.96
N PRO A 327 -24.39 18.47 -12.68
CA PRO A 327 -23.73 17.38 -11.98
C PRO A 327 -22.67 16.70 -12.85
N GLY A 328 -21.56 16.35 -12.20
CA GLY A 328 -20.59 15.41 -12.76
C GLY A 328 -21.05 13.98 -12.55
N LEU A 329 -20.68 13.08 -13.46
CA LEU A 329 -20.78 11.64 -13.25
C LEU A 329 -19.41 11.14 -12.78
N VAL A 330 -19.36 10.50 -11.62
CA VAL A 330 -18.13 9.96 -11.03
C VAL A 330 -18.29 8.45 -10.85
N ASP A 331 -17.19 7.72 -11.01
CA ASP A 331 -17.15 6.26 -10.96
C ASP A 331 -16.25 5.78 -9.81
N LEU A 332 -16.83 5.06 -8.86
CA LEU A 332 -16.12 4.39 -7.76
C LEU A 332 -15.64 2.97 -8.15
N ALA A 333 -16.09 2.40 -9.27
CA ALA A 333 -15.69 1.04 -9.70
C ALA A 333 -14.17 0.93 -9.96
N GLY A 334 -13.49 2.06 -10.16
CA GLY A 334 -12.04 2.14 -10.39
C GLY A 334 -11.18 1.94 -9.14
N GLU A 335 -11.78 1.77 -7.96
CA GLU A 335 -11.06 1.60 -6.69
C GLU A 335 -10.52 0.18 -6.48
N SER A 336 -9.86 -0.36 -7.49
CA SER A 336 -9.32 -1.72 -7.48
C SER A 336 -8.16 -1.85 -6.48
N ILE A 337 -7.90 -3.09 -6.06
CA ILE A 337 -6.74 -3.35 -5.21
C ILE A 337 -5.46 -3.03 -6.01
N PRO A 338 -4.61 -2.10 -5.56
CA PRO A 338 -3.54 -1.49 -6.37
C PRO A 338 -2.34 -2.41 -6.64
N ASN A 339 -2.54 -3.66 -7.07
CA ASN A 339 -1.48 -4.61 -7.38
C ASN A 339 -1.21 -4.68 -8.90
N PRO A 340 0.07 -4.84 -9.32
CA PRO A 340 0.40 -5.08 -10.72
C PRO A 340 -0.38 -6.28 -11.27
N ARG A 341 -1.10 -6.06 -12.38
CA ARG A 341 -1.73 -7.14 -13.13
C ARG A 341 -0.77 -7.55 -14.23
N ALA A 342 -0.04 -8.64 -14.03
CA ALA A 342 0.78 -9.22 -15.08
C ALA A 342 -0.12 -9.96 -16.07
N SER A 343 0.14 -9.78 -17.37
CA SER A 343 -0.34 -10.72 -18.37
C SER A 343 0.41 -12.03 -18.19
N VAL A 344 -0.29 -13.10 -17.83
CA VAL A 344 0.30 -14.44 -17.71
C VAL A 344 0.67 -14.91 -19.11
N SER A 345 1.95 -15.23 -19.33
CA SER A 345 2.39 -15.81 -20.61
C SER A 345 1.89 -17.24 -20.77
N THR A 346 1.82 -17.75 -22.01
CA THR A 346 1.42 -19.14 -22.26
C THR A 346 2.29 -20.13 -21.48
N ALA A 347 3.61 -19.91 -21.43
CA ALA A 347 4.53 -20.74 -20.68
C ALA A 347 4.30 -20.67 -19.16
N GLN A 348 3.97 -19.50 -18.60
CA GLN A 348 3.60 -19.36 -17.19
C GLN A 348 2.29 -20.10 -16.89
N PHE A 349 1.31 -20.02 -17.78
CA PHE A 349 0.04 -20.74 -17.64
C PHE A 349 0.22 -22.26 -17.72
N GLU A 350 0.97 -22.77 -18.68
CA GLU A 350 1.27 -24.20 -18.81
C GLU A 350 2.00 -24.73 -17.56
N ARG A 351 2.99 -23.98 -17.05
CA ARG A 351 3.67 -24.30 -15.79
C ARG A 351 2.69 -24.37 -14.62
N PHE A 352 1.83 -23.37 -14.48
CA PHE A 352 0.80 -23.34 -13.45
C PHE A 352 -0.16 -24.55 -13.55
N MET A 353 -0.61 -24.90 -14.76
CA MET A 353 -1.46 -26.07 -14.97
C MET A 353 -0.74 -27.37 -14.59
N ALA A 354 0.55 -27.50 -14.92
CA ALA A 354 1.36 -28.63 -14.49
C ALA A 354 1.53 -28.69 -12.96
N GLN A 355 1.63 -27.56 -12.27
CA GLN A 355 1.64 -27.48 -10.81
C GLN A 355 0.34 -28.01 -10.20
N ILE A 356 -0.81 -27.57 -10.72
CA ILE A 356 -2.13 -28.00 -10.24
C ILE A 356 -2.36 -29.49 -10.50
N GLN A 357 -2.00 -30.00 -11.69
CA GLN A 357 -2.15 -31.43 -12.01
C GLN A 357 -1.31 -32.31 -11.06
N ARG A 358 -0.09 -31.90 -10.73
CA ARG A 358 0.75 -32.61 -9.77
C ARG A 358 0.19 -32.55 -8.35
N LEU A 359 -0.35 -31.41 -7.92
CA LEU A 359 -1.03 -31.29 -6.63
C LEU A 359 -2.19 -32.29 -6.53
N ALA A 360 -3.00 -32.42 -7.59
CA ALA A 360 -4.12 -33.36 -7.64
C ALA A 360 -3.69 -34.84 -7.63
N GLY A 361 -2.49 -35.15 -8.15
CA GLY A 361 -1.96 -36.51 -8.26
C GLY A 361 -0.98 -36.94 -7.14
N HIS A 362 -0.74 -36.09 -6.14
CA HIS A 362 0.31 -36.34 -5.15
C HIS A 362 -0.14 -37.29 -4.03
N GLU A 363 0.27 -38.56 -4.09
CA GLU A 363 -0.06 -39.58 -3.06
C GLU A 363 0.61 -39.32 -1.70
N ASN A 364 1.69 -38.52 -1.66
CA ASN A 364 2.48 -38.24 -0.45
C ASN A 364 2.05 -36.99 0.33
N VAL A 365 1.15 -36.16 -0.21
CA VAL A 365 0.59 -35.02 0.53
C VAL A 365 -0.46 -35.55 1.47
N GLU A 366 -0.42 -35.16 2.75
CA GLU A 366 -1.41 -35.62 3.72
C GLU A 366 -2.84 -35.32 3.20
N PRO A 367 -3.81 -36.23 3.38
CA PRO A 367 -5.17 -36.05 2.84
C PRO A 367 -5.79 -34.68 3.20
N GLY A 368 -5.50 -34.15 4.39
CA GLY A 368 -5.98 -32.82 4.81
C GLY A 368 -5.21 -31.62 4.25
N ALA A 369 -3.98 -31.81 3.75
CA ALA A 369 -3.16 -30.71 3.20
C ALA A 369 -3.65 -30.29 1.81
N GLN A 370 -4.07 -31.21 0.95
CA GLN A 370 -4.70 -30.89 -0.34
C GLN A 370 -5.96 -30.03 -0.16
N ASP A 371 -6.84 -30.43 0.77
CA ASP A 371 -8.07 -29.71 1.09
C ASP A 371 -7.80 -28.29 1.61
N ARG A 372 -6.75 -28.09 2.42
CA ARG A 372 -6.34 -26.76 2.91
C ARG A 372 -5.92 -25.85 1.75
N ILE A 373 -5.18 -26.37 0.77
CA ILE A 373 -4.73 -25.59 -0.39
C ILE A 373 -5.90 -25.23 -1.30
N TYR A 374 -6.76 -26.18 -1.65
CA TYR A 374 -7.96 -25.89 -2.43
C TYR A 374 -8.89 -24.90 -1.72
N SER A 375 -8.99 -25.00 -0.38
CA SER A 375 -9.72 -24.03 0.44
C SER A 375 -9.08 -22.64 0.38
N ALA A 376 -7.75 -22.53 0.43
CA ALA A 376 -7.05 -21.26 0.27
C ALA A 376 -7.29 -20.63 -1.12
N PHE A 377 -7.23 -21.41 -2.21
CA PHE A 377 -7.59 -20.94 -3.56
C PHE A 377 -9.05 -20.52 -3.68
N ARG A 378 -9.97 -21.27 -3.06
CA ARG A 378 -11.39 -20.91 -3.01
C ARG A 378 -11.58 -19.57 -2.28
N LEU A 379 -10.94 -19.39 -1.13
CA LEU A 379 -11.02 -18.15 -0.36
C LEU A 379 -10.35 -16.98 -1.09
N TYR A 380 -9.23 -17.22 -1.79
CA TYR A 380 -8.63 -16.25 -2.70
C TYR A 380 -9.64 -15.77 -3.75
N ARG A 381 -10.31 -16.70 -4.43
CA ARG A 381 -11.35 -16.40 -5.44
C ARG A 381 -12.51 -15.61 -4.84
N LEU A 382 -13.06 -16.05 -3.71
CA LEU A 382 -14.17 -15.35 -3.03
C LEU A 382 -13.79 -13.91 -2.63
N GLY A 383 -12.56 -13.72 -2.13
CA GLY A 383 -12.02 -12.39 -1.84
C GLY A 383 -11.80 -11.56 -3.10
N SER A 384 -11.40 -12.15 -4.22
CA SER A 384 -11.25 -11.45 -5.49
C SER A 384 -12.59 -10.99 -6.09
N GLU A 385 -13.63 -11.81 -5.98
CA GLU A 385 -14.97 -11.55 -6.55
C GLU A 385 -15.80 -10.53 -5.75
N THR A 386 -15.60 -10.41 -4.43
CA THR A 386 -16.34 -9.42 -3.61
C THR A 386 -15.86 -7.98 -3.87
N THR A 387 -16.76 -7.01 -3.84
CA THR A 387 -16.43 -5.57 -3.90
C THR A 387 -16.17 -4.95 -2.52
N ASN A 388 -16.66 -5.58 -1.45
CA ASN A 388 -16.45 -5.12 -0.07
C ASN A 388 -15.02 -5.45 0.41
N LEU A 389 -14.25 -4.43 0.79
CA LEU A 389 -12.86 -4.54 1.24
C LEU A 389 -12.69 -5.36 2.54
N GLU A 390 -13.62 -5.24 3.47
CA GLU A 390 -13.61 -6.00 4.73
C GLU A 390 -13.76 -7.49 4.44
N ASN A 391 -14.66 -7.85 3.52
CA ASN A 391 -14.80 -9.24 3.04
C ASN A 391 -13.58 -9.71 2.25
N LYS A 392 -12.91 -8.85 1.47
CA LYS A 392 -11.62 -9.21 0.83
C LYS A 392 -10.60 -9.58 1.90
N LEU A 393 -10.45 -8.71 2.89
CA LEU A 393 -9.48 -8.87 3.97
C LEU A 393 -9.75 -10.14 4.79
N VAL A 394 -11.00 -10.37 5.19
CA VAL A 394 -11.38 -11.59 5.94
C VAL A 394 -11.12 -12.84 5.12
N ASN A 395 -11.58 -12.92 3.86
CA ASN A 395 -11.38 -14.11 3.03
C ASN A 395 -9.89 -14.41 2.80
N TRP A 396 -9.09 -13.40 2.45
CA TRP A 396 -7.66 -13.59 2.20
C TRP A 396 -6.87 -13.88 3.47
N TRP A 397 -7.23 -13.28 4.60
CA TRP A 397 -6.65 -13.62 5.89
C TRP A 397 -6.97 -15.06 6.28
N THR A 398 -8.23 -15.47 6.16
CA THR A 398 -8.65 -16.84 6.47
C THR A 398 -7.97 -17.85 5.54
N ALA A 399 -7.71 -17.50 4.27
CA ALA A 399 -6.91 -18.36 3.38
C ALA A 399 -5.51 -18.63 3.96
N LEU A 400 -4.86 -17.59 4.50
CA LEU A 400 -3.56 -17.72 5.17
C LEU A 400 -3.66 -18.53 6.46
N GLU A 401 -4.66 -18.28 7.31
CA GLU A 401 -4.91 -19.08 8.51
C GLU A 401 -5.01 -20.58 8.18
N PHE A 402 -5.74 -20.94 7.12
CA PHE A 402 -5.86 -22.34 6.67
C PHE A 402 -4.55 -22.93 6.17
N MET A 403 -3.69 -22.12 5.54
CA MET A 403 -2.39 -22.59 5.09
C MET A 403 -1.41 -22.80 6.26
N THR A 404 -1.48 -21.97 7.31
CA THR A 404 -0.46 -21.94 8.37
C THR A 404 -0.83 -22.69 9.64
N ASN A 405 -2.10 -22.99 9.88
CA ASN A 405 -2.53 -23.63 11.13
C ASN A 405 -2.39 -25.15 11.06
N ASP A 406 -1.74 -25.73 12.06
CA ASP A 406 -2.15 -27.04 12.60
C ASP A 406 -3.19 -26.86 13.71
N VAL A 407 -3.92 -27.93 14.01
CA VAL A 407 -5.16 -27.96 14.80
C VAL A 407 -5.02 -27.34 16.22
N ASP A 408 -3.79 -27.09 16.71
CA ASP A 408 -3.51 -26.73 18.11
C ASP A 408 -2.86 -25.34 18.36
N SER A 409 -2.77 -24.44 17.37
CA SER A 409 -2.13 -23.12 17.61
C SER A 409 -3.03 -22.16 18.40
N THR A 410 -2.63 -21.82 19.63
CA THR A 410 -3.38 -20.91 20.54
C THR A 410 -3.25 -19.42 20.17
N ASN A 411 -2.35 -19.06 19.25
CA ASN A 411 -2.14 -17.67 18.81
C ASN A 411 -2.01 -17.57 17.27
N ILE A 412 -3.16 -17.65 16.61
CA ILE A 412 -3.29 -17.65 15.13
C ILE A 412 -2.53 -16.48 14.48
N GLY A 413 -2.62 -15.27 15.06
CA GLY A 413 -1.94 -14.10 14.53
C GLY A 413 -0.41 -14.25 14.49
N VAL A 414 0.18 -14.80 15.56
CA VAL A 414 1.63 -15.06 15.64
C VAL A 414 2.05 -16.21 14.73
N THR A 415 1.22 -17.24 14.58
CA THR A 415 1.45 -18.35 13.64
C THR A 415 1.56 -17.83 12.20
N VAL A 416 0.56 -17.07 11.74
CA VAL A 416 0.54 -16.48 10.39
C VAL A 416 1.71 -15.52 10.18
N GLU A 417 2.01 -14.69 11.19
CA GLU A 417 3.14 -13.76 11.16
C GLU A 417 4.48 -14.47 10.94
N ASN A 418 4.78 -15.48 11.75
CA ASN A 418 6.05 -16.20 11.69
C ASN A 418 6.17 -17.04 10.41
N ALA A 419 5.05 -17.53 9.87
CA ALA A 419 5.02 -18.24 8.60
C ALA A 419 5.27 -17.31 7.40
N LEU A 420 4.64 -16.13 7.39
CA LEU A 420 4.67 -15.24 6.23
C LEU A 420 5.89 -14.34 6.16
N ALA A 421 6.40 -13.86 7.30
CA ALA A 421 7.53 -12.92 7.29
C ALA A 421 8.76 -13.48 6.53
N PRO A 422 9.14 -14.77 6.68
CA PRO A 422 10.22 -15.35 5.90
C PRO A 422 9.92 -15.45 4.41
N VAL A 423 8.71 -15.92 4.05
CA VAL A 423 8.28 -16.07 2.65
C VAL A 423 8.39 -14.74 1.91
N VAL A 424 7.80 -13.69 2.47
CA VAL A 424 7.78 -12.36 1.81
C VAL A 424 9.18 -11.73 1.80
N THR A 425 10.00 -11.98 2.82
CA THR A 425 11.37 -11.46 2.87
C THR A 425 12.27 -12.09 1.82
N LEU A 426 12.10 -13.39 1.54
CA LEU A 426 12.88 -14.09 0.52
C LEU A 426 12.61 -13.55 -0.90
N GLU A 427 11.42 -12.99 -1.14
CA GLU A 427 11.08 -12.29 -2.39
C GLU A 427 11.63 -10.86 -2.47
N TYR A 428 12.16 -10.31 -1.38
CA TYR A 428 12.59 -8.91 -1.32
C TYR A 428 13.70 -8.61 -2.33
N LEU A 429 14.83 -9.32 -2.26
CA LEU A 429 15.98 -9.04 -3.12
C LEU A 429 15.72 -9.37 -4.60
N PRO A 430 15.21 -10.57 -4.97
CA PRO A 430 14.88 -10.91 -6.36
C PRO A 430 14.05 -9.83 -7.05
N LYS A 431 12.98 -9.39 -6.39
CA LYS A 431 12.08 -8.36 -6.91
C LYS A 431 12.75 -6.99 -7.06
N HIS A 432 13.64 -6.60 -6.16
CA HIS A 432 14.35 -5.31 -6.28
C HIS A 432 15.38 -5.33 -7.42
N LEU A 433 16.11 -6.45 -7.58
CA LEU A 433 17.02 -6.65 -8.71
C LEU A 433 16.25 -6.59 -10.04
N HIS A 434 15.13 -7.32 -10.13
CA HIS A 434 14.27 -7.31 -11.31
C HIS A 434 13.69 -5.91 -11.59
N ALA A 435 13.21 -5.21 -10.55
CA ALA A 435 12.66 -3.87 -10.69
C ALA A 435 13.68 -2.84 -11.18
N LEU A 436 14.95 -2.96 -10.75
CA LEU A 436 16.05 -2.12 -11.25
C LEU A 436 16.42 -2.49 -12.68
N ARG A 437 16.51 -3.80 -13.02
CA ARG A 437 16.70 -4.26 -14.39
C ARG A 437 15.68 -3.64 -15.35
N LEU A 438 14.38 -3.76 -15.03
CA LEU A 438 13.32 -3.20 -15.88
C LEU A 438 13.43 -1.68 -16.04
N ALA A 439 13.72 -0.97 -14.96
CA ALA A 439 13.91 0.48 -15.02
C ALA A 439 15.10 0.87 -15.92
N LEU A 440 16.24 0.17 -15.80
CA LEU A 440 17.42 0.43 -16.63
C LEU A 440 17.17 0.14 -18.12
N ILE A 441 16.42 -0.92 -18.43
CA ILE A 441 15.99 -1.23 -19.80
C ILE A 441 15.08 -0.12 -20.34
N GLU A 442 14.10 0.33 -19.56
CA GLU A 442 13.17 1.40 -19.95
C GLU A 442 13.91 2.74 -20.15
N LEU A 443 14.95 3.01 -19.37
CA LEU A 443 15.84 4.17 -19.53
C LEU A 443 16.83 4.04 -20.69
N GLY A 444 16.94 2.86 -21.33
CA GLY A 444 17.89 2.62 -22.42
C GLY A 444 19.36 2.63 -21.96
N ALA A 445 19.63 2.26 -20.70
CA ALA A 445 20.96 2.29 -20.11
C ALA A 445 21.95 1.42 -20.90
N GLN A 446 23.06 2.02 -21.32
CA GLN A 446 24.15 1.34 -22.01
C GLN A 446 25.25 1.01 -21.00
N LEU A 447 25.26 -0.23 -20.52
CA LEU A 447 26.25 -0.71 -19.55
C LEU A 447 27.30 -1.58 -20.25
N VAL A 448 28.54 -1.48 -19.80
CA VAL A 448 29.68 -2.26 -20.29
C VAL A 448 30.28 -3.02 -19.11
N ASP A 449 30.60 -4.30 -19.33
CA ASP A 449 31.27 -5.09 -18.31
C ASP A 449 32.75 -4.64 -18.19
N PRO A 450 33.22 -4.26 -16.99
CA PRO A 450 34.53 -3.66 -16.82
C PRO A 450 35.67 -4.64 -17.12
N ASP A 451 35.45 -5.94 -16.96
CA ASP A 451 36.49 -6.97 -17.14
C ASP A 451 36.65 -7.34 -18.62
N THR A 452 35.53 -7.45 -19.34
CA THR A 452 35.50 -7.93 -20.73
C THR A 452 35.39 -6.80 -21.76
N GLN A 453 35.00 -5.59 -21.34
CA GLN A 453 34.71 -4.45 -22.21
C GLN A 453 33.59 -4.72 -23.22
N VAL A 454 32.72 -5.70 -22.96
CA VAL A 454 31.58 -6.06 -23.80
C VAL A 454 30.30 -5.40 -23.27
N ALA A 455 29.42 -4.99 -24.19
CA ALA A 455 28.11 -4.45 -23.85
C ALA A 455 27.24 -5.48 -23.11
N ILE A 456 26.60 -5.03 -22.03
CA ILE A 456 25.79 -5.89 -21.16
C ILE A 456 24.35 -5.94 -21.68
N ALA A 457 23.89 -7.13 -22.05
CA ALA A 457 22.51 -7.38 -22.42
C ALA A 457 21.65 -7.65 -21.17
N LEU A 458 21.23 -6.58 -20.48
CA LEU A 458 20.44 -6.65 -19.24
C LEU A 458 19.22 -7.57 -19.30
N GLY A 459 18.55 -7.66 -20.46
CA GLY A 459 17.34 -8.47 -20.65
C GLY A 459 17.54 -9.97 -20.46
N ASN A 460 18.77 -10.48 -20.65
CA ASN A 460 19.07 -11.91 -20.62
C ASN A 460 19.81 -12.37 -19.35
N MET A 461 20.10 -11.45 -18.42
CA MET A 461 20.88 -11.77 -17.22
C MET A 461 20.03 -12.49 -16.16
N THR A 462 20.63 -13.49 -15.52
CA THR A 462 20.07 -14.13 -14.32
C THR A 462 20.13 -13.19 -13.12
N LEU A 463 19.38 -13.46 -12.05
CA LEU A 463 19.41 -12.72 -10.80
C LEU A 463 20.79 -12.83 -10.13
N VAL A 464 21.47 -13.97 -10.28
CA VAL A 464 22.86 -14.16 -9.82
C VAL A 464 23.81 -13.25 -10.59
N ASP A 465 23.66 -13.15 -11.90
CA ASP A 465 24.47 -12.28 -12.74
C ASP A 465 24.22 -10.80 -12.38
N LEU A 466 22.96 -10.40 -12.23
CA LEU A 466 22.59 -9.05 -11.80
C LEU A 466 23.16 -8.70 -10.43
N TYR A 467 23.03 -9.62 -9.47
CA TYR A 467 23.57 -9.44 -8.12
C TYR A 467 25.08 -9.23 -8.13
N SER A 468 25.80 -10.04 -8.92
CA SER A 468 27.26 -9.94 -9.06
C SER A 468 27.66 -8.66 -9.79
N LEU A 469 26.94 -8.31 -10.85
CA LEU A 469 27.16 -7.13 -11.67
C LEU A 469 27.00 -5.84 -10.85
N PHE A 470 25.92 -5.72 -10.08
CA PHE A 470 25.60 -4.54 -9.28
C PHE A 470 26.48 -4.35 -8.03
N ARG A 471 27.51 -5.17 -7.86
CA ARG A 471 28.55 -5.00 -6.84
C ARG A 471 29.88 -4.52 -7.42
N LYS A 472 30.04 -4.48 -8.75
CA LYS A 472 31.22 -3.92 -9.41
C LYS A 472 31.19 -2.39 -9.33
N PRO A 473 32.19 -1.71 -8.74
CA PRO A 473 32.16 -0.26 -8.52
C PRO A 473 31.91 0.57 -9.78
N GLU A 474 32.52 0.18 -10.90
CA GLU A 474 32.39 0.86 -12.19
C GLU A 474 30.96 0.76 -12.73
N VAL A 475 30.34 -0.41 -12.55
CA VAL A 475 28.95 -0.64 -12.97
C VAL A 475 27.98 0.09 -12.07
N VAL A 476 28.24 0.15 -10.76
CA VAL A 476 27.45 0.97 -9.82
C VAL A 476 27.46 2.42 -10.26
N THR A 477 28.62 2.98 -10.60
CA THR A 477 28.73 4.36 -11.11
C THR A 477 27.95 4.53 -12.42
N ALA A 478 28.08 3.60 -13.37
CA ALA A 478 27.37 3.66 -14.65
C ALA A 478 25.83 3.55 -14.49
N VAL A 479 25.37 2.67 -13.59
CA VAL A 479 23.94 2.52 -13.25
C VAL A 479 23.38 3.80 -12.64
N LEU A 480 24.12 4.42 -11.69
CA LEU A 480 23.69 5.67 -11.08
C LEU A 480 23.71 6.82 -12.10
N ALA A 481 24.70 6.88 -13.00
CA ALA A 481 24.73 7.86 -14.07
C ALA A 481 23.53 7.71 -15.03
N ALA A 482 23.18 6.48 -15.41
CA ALA A 482 22.02 6.21 -16.26
C ALA A 482 20.68 6.62 -15.62
N CYS A 483 20.61 6.63 -14.28
CA CYS A 483 19.44 7.04 -13.53
C CYS A 483 19.41 8.54 -13.19
N ALA A 484 20.49 9.31 -13.46
CA ALA A 484 20.67 10.66 -12.92
C ALA A 484 19.55 11.63 -13.32
N ASP A 485 19.04 11.51 -14.55
CA ASP A 485 17.92 12.31 -15.03
C ASP A 485 16.59 11.96 -14.37
N HIS A 486 16.49 10.81 -13.69
CA HIS A 486 15.31 10.33 -12.98
C HIS A 486 15.60 10.20 -11.47
N PRO A 487 15.65 11.32 -10.72
CA PRO A 487 16.15 11.36 -9.36
C PRO A 487 15.40 10.43 -8.38
N TYR A 488 14.13 10.10 -8.62
CA TYR A 488 13.44 9.10 -7.79
C TYR A 488 13.98 7.68 -8.02
N ILE A 489 14.19 7.30 -9.29
CA ILE A 489 14.77 6.02 -9.67
C ILE A 489 16.22 5.95 -9.20
N TRP A 490 16.98 7.04 -9.37
CA TRP A 490 18.33 7.17 -8.85
C TRP A 490 18.39 6.90 -7.35
N SER A 491 17.51 7.52 -6.55
CA SER A 491 17.47 7.36 -5.10
C SER A 491 17.16 5.91 -4.70
N ALA A 492 16.18 5.29 -5.36
CA ALA A 492 15.82 3.90 -5.14
C ALA A 492 16.94 2.92 -5.56
N ALA A 493 17.59 3.16 -6.70
CA ALA A 493 18.75 2.39 -7.16
C ALA A 493 19.90 2.53 -6.17
N LYS A 494 20.23 3.75 -5.75
CA LYS A 494 21.27 4.02 -4.76
C LYS A 494 21.01 3.28 -3.45
N GLU A 495 19.78 3.30 -2.93
CA GLU A 495 19.42 2.57 -1.70
C GLU A 495 19.64 1.06 -1.81
N LEU A 496 19.35 0.47 -2.98
CA LEU A 496 19.61 -0.95 -3.25
C LEU A 496 21.11 -1.21 -3.36
N LEU A 497 21.83 -0.46 -4.19
CA LEU A 497 23.27 -0.66 -4.43
C LEU A 497 24.10 -0.44 -3.15
N ASP A 498 23.73 0.54 -2.31
CA ASP A 498 24.35 0.77 -0.99
C ASP A 498 24.13 -0.41 -0.04
N ALA A 499 23.01 -1.13 -0.16
CA ALA A 499 22.78 -2.36 0.60
C ALA A 499 23.59 -3.55 0.06
N LEU A 500 23.80 -3.62 -1.26
CA LEU A 500 24.62 -4.67 -1.91
C LEU A 500 26.13 -4.45 -1.72
N SER A 501 26.55 -3.24 -1.37
CA SER A 501 27.96 -2.87 -1.24
C SER A 501 28.71 -3.67 -0.17
N ASN A 502 28.01 -4.22 0.83
CA ASN A 502 28.59 -5.09 1.86
C ASN A 502 27.52 -6.03 2.45
N LEU A 503 27.90 -7.29 2.74
CA LEU A 503 27.02 -8.33 3.26
C LEU A 503 26.36 -7.94 4.59
N GLY A 504 27.07 -7.21 5.46
CA GLY A 504 26.50 -6.70 6.71
C GLY A 504 25.36 -5.70 6.50
N ARG A 505 25.46 -4.84 5.48
CA ARG A 505 24.38 -3.89 5.12
C ARG A 505 23.19 -4.63 4.53
N LEU A 506 23.43 -5.61 3.66
CA LEU A 506 22.38 -6.46 3.10
C LEU A 506 21.65 -7.22 4.21
N LYS A 507 22.37 -7.84 5.16
CA LYS A 507 21.79 -8.47 6.35
C LYS A 507 20.90 -7.49 7.11
N GLY A 508 21.43 -6.31 7.44
CA GLY A 508 20.69 -5.27 8.16
C GLY A 508 19.41 -4.85 7.42
N LYS A 509 19.46 -4.76 6.08
CA LYS A 509 18.32 -4.44 5.23
C LYS A 509 17.25 -5.53 5.30
N LEU A 510 17.63 -6.79 5.18
CA LEU A 510 16.73 -7.94 5.24
C LEU A 510 16.11 -8.09 6.64
N SER A 511 16.91 -8.00 7.71
CA SER A 511 16.40 -8.06 9.09
C SER A 511 15.42 -6.92 9.40
N SER A 512 15.72 -5.70 8.94
CA SER A 512 14.78 -4.58 9.08
C SER A 512 13.49 -4.80 8.30
N HIS A 513 13.56 -5.50 7.16
CA HIS A 513 12.38 -5.83 6.37
C HIS A 513 11.50 -6.87 7.08
N VAL A 514 12.10 -7.92 7.67
CA VAL A 514 11.39 -8.91 8.51
C VAL A 514 10.60 -8.23 9.61
N GLU A 515 11.25 -7.36 10.40
CA GLU A 515 10.58 -6.68 11.53
C GLU A 515 9.41 -5.80 11.07
N ARG A 516 9.58 -5.04 9.98
CA ARG A 516 8.49 -4.24 9.40
C ARG A 516 7.34 -5.10 8.88
N LEU A 517 7.63 -6.25 8.28
CA LEU A 517 6.61 -7.19 7.83
C LEU A 517 5.82 -7.75 9.01
N LYS A 518 6.48 -8.09 10.11
CA LYS A 518 5.82 -8.57 11.34
C LYS A 518 4.85 -7.52 11.89
N TRP A 519 5.29 -6.27 12.04
CA TRP A 519 4.39 -5.17 12.44
C TRP A 519 3.19 -5.04 11.51
N HIS A 520 3.43 -5.14 10.21
CA HIS A 520 2.37 -5.00 9.23
C HIS A 520 1.38 -6.18 9.21
N ILE A 521 1.85 -7.42 9.33
CA ILE A 521 0.99 -8.61 9.39
C ILE A 521 0.11 -8.57 10.66
N ARG A 522 0.67 -8.16 11.80
CA ARG A 522 -0.11 -7.94 13.03
C ARG A 522 -1.19 -6.88 12.86
N ARG A 523 -0.91 -5.79 12.14
CA ARG A 523 -1.93 -4.79 11.81
C ARG A 523 -3.04 -5.36 10.95
N ILE A 524 -2.73 -6.21 9.97
CA ILE A 524 -3.74 -6.90 9.15
C ILE A 524 -4.58 -7.83 10.04
N TYR A 525 -3.95 -8.58 10.94
CA TYR A 525 -4.66 -9.41 11.92
C TYR A 525 -5.62 -8.58 12.78
N GLN A 526 -5.16 -7.44 13.31
CA GLN A 526 -6.01 -6.56 14.10
C GLN A 526 -7.17 -6.00 13.27
N ALA A 527 -6.91 -5.58 12.04
CA ALA A 527 -7.96 -5.12 11.12
C ALA A 527 -9.01 -6.22 10.87
N ARG A 528 -8.58 -7.47 10.69
CA ARG A 528 -9.49 -8.63 10.59
C ARG A 528 -10.33 -8.80 11.84
N ASN A 529 -9.71 -8.71 13.02
CA ASN A 529 -10.44 -8.82 14.30
C ASN A 529 -11.43 -7.67 14.50
N ASP A 530 -11.08 -6.46 14.09
CA ASP A 530 -11.98 -5.30 14.13
C ASP A 530 -13.22 -5.51 13.25
N VAL A 531 -13.07 -6.15 12.08
CA VAL A 531 -14.19 -6.51 11.19
C VAL A 531 -15.04 -7.60 11.83
N VAL A 532 -14.42 -8.71 12.25
CA VAL A 532 -15.15 -9.90 12.75
C VAL A 532 -15.83 -9.63 14.10
N HIS A 533 -15.20 -8.91 15.02
CA HIS A 533 -15.67 -8.77 16.39
C HIS A 533 -16.30 -7.42 16.71
N SER A 534 -15.87 -6.36 16.03
CA SER A 534 -16.30 -4.99 16.38
C SER A 534 -17.12 -4.30 15.29
N ALA A 535 -17.30 -4.93 14.11
CA ALA A 535 -17.89 -4.32 12.91
C ALA A 535 -17.34 -2.91 12.63
N ARG A 536 -16.07 -2.69 12.95
CA ARG A 536 -15.42 -1.38 12.87
C ARG A 536 -14.79 -1.21 11.51
N ARG A 537 -14.89 0.02 10.99
CA ARG A 537 -14.20 0.41 9.75
C ARG A 537 -12.69 0.36 9.92
N ILE A 538 -12.05 -0.28 8.95
CA ILE A 538 -10.59 -0.32 8.87
C ILE A 538 -10.07 0.92 8.13
N GLY A 539 -9.22 1.71 8.79
CA GLY A 539 -8.48 2.78 8.13
C GLY A 539 -7.52 2.21 7.09
N SER A 540 -7.49 2.79 5.88
CA SER A 540 -6.64 2.33 4.78
C SER A 540 -6.84 0.85 4.40
N ALA A 541 -8.05 0.30 4.56
CA ALA A 541 -8.39 -1.08 4.25
C ALA A 541 -7.89 -1.54 2.87
N ARG A 542 -7.95 -0.65 1.87
CA ARG A 542 -7.45 -0.91 0.51
C ARG A 542 -5.96 -1.23 0.48
N LEU A 543 -5.12 -0.46 1.19
CA LEU A 543 -3.68 -0.71 1.25
C LEU A 543 -3.35 -2.00 2.01
N LEU A 544 -4.10 -2.30 3.08
CA LEU A 544 -3.95 -3.56 3.81
C LEU A 544 -4.33 -4.76 2.93
N CYS A 545 -5.48 -4.69 2.24
CA CYS A 545 -5.90 -5.69 1.25
C CYS A 545 -4.84 -5.88 0.16
N ALA A 546 -4.28 -4.78 -0.35
CA ALA A 546 -3.30 -4.85 -1.42
C ALA A 546 -2.04 -5.62 -1.05
N ASN A 547 -1.54 -5.42 0.16
CA ASN A 547 -0.39 -6.16 0.64
C ASN A 547 -0.76 -7.60 1.03
N LEU A 548 -1.92 -7.80 1.67
CA LEU A 548 -2.41 -9.12 2.04
C LEU A 548 -2.56 -10.03 0.81
N GLU A 549 -3.10 -9.50 -0.29
CA GLU A 549 -3.22 -10.24 -1.55
C GLU A 549 -1.85 -10.68 -2.09
N VAL A 550 -0.85 -9.79 -2.05
CA VAL A 550 0.51 -10.10 -2.49
C VAL A 550 1.14 -11.18 -1.59
N TYR A 551 0.95 -11.09 -0.28
CA TYR A 551 1.50 -12.07 0.67
C TYR A 551 0.88 -13.46 0.46
N LEU A 552 -0.45 -13.51 0.25
CA LEU A 552 -1.16 -14.74 -0.07
C LEU A 552 -0.70 -15.34 -1.40
N LYS A 553 -0.48 -14.51 -2.43
CA LYS A 553 0.08 -14.96 -3.72
C LYS A 553 1.47 -15.57 -3.56
N TYR A 554 2.40 -14.88 -2.87
CA TYR A 554 3.74 -15.44 -2.61
C TYR A 554 3.69 -16.75 -1.83
N ALA A 555 2.77 -16.89 -0.87
CA ALA A 555 2.59 -18.14 -0.14
C ALA A 555 2.08 -19.27 -1.05
N LEU A 556 1.04 -19.02 -1.86
CA LEU A 556 0.44 -20.01 -2.76
C LEU A 556 1.40 -20.40 -3.89
N ASP A 557 1.95 -19.42 -4.59
CA ASP A 557 2.85 -19.65 -5.74
C ASP A 557 4.13 -20.35 -5.26
N GLY A 558 4.73 -19.86 -4.17
CA GLY A 558 5.93 -20.46 -3.61
C GLY A 558 5.71 -21.89 -3.10
N PHE A 559 4.53 -22.20 -2.57
CA PHE A 559 4.16 -23.55 -2.16
C PHE A 559 3.98 -24.49 -3.36
N LEU A 560 3.30 -24.04 -4.42
CA LEU A 560 3.14 -24.81 -5.66
C LEU A 560 4.49 -25.12 -6.33
N VAL A 561 5.40 -24.15 -6.34
CA VAL A 561 6.78 -24.34 -6.83
C VAL A 561 7.52 -25.35 -5.96
N GLU A 562 7.45 -25.23 -4.63
CA GLU A 562 8.15 -26.15 -3.72
C GLU A 562 7.66 -27.60 -3.88
N LEU A 563 6.35 -27.82 -4.06
CA LEU A 563 5.82 -29.16 -4.36
C LEU A 563 6.41 -29.79 -5.62
N GLN A 564 6.73 -28.98 -6.63
CA GLN A 564 7.35 -29.49 -7.85
C GLN A 564 8.81 -29.89 -7.65
N VAL A 565 9.54 -29.09 -6.89
CA VAL A 565 10.98 -29.28 -6.65
C VAL A 565 11.21 -30.35 -5.59
N GLN A 566 10.26 -30.56 -4.67
CA GLN A 566 10.39 -31.41 -3.50
C GLN A 566 9.21 -32.40 -3.39
N PRO A 567 9.28 -33.57 -4.09
CA PRO A 567 8.25 -34.60 -4.06
C PRO A 567 8.00 -35.25 -2.68
N THR A 568 8.83 -34.92 -1.68
CA THR A 568 8.70 -35.40 -0.30
C THR A 568 7.97 -34.43 0.62
N LEU A 569 7.62 -33.23 0.13
CA LEU A 569 6.89 -32.22 0.90
C LEU A 569 5.49 -32.74 1.28
N LYS A 570 5.19 -32.77 2.58
CA LYS A 570 3.95 -33.39 3.08
C LYS A 570 2.83 -32.40 3.38
N SER A 571 3.18 -31.16 3.76
CA SER A 571 2.22 -30.17 4.23
C SER A 571 2.66 -28.73 3.95
N ALA A 572 1.71 -27.79 4.05
CA ALA A 572 1.98 -26.36 3.98
C ALA A 572 2.84 -25.86 5.16
N ASN A 573 2.73 -26.49 6.34
CA ASN A 573 3.55 -26.13 7.49
C ASN A 573 5.03 -26.46 7.25
N GLU A 574 5.32 -27.64 6.67
CA GLU A 574 6.68 -28.00 6.28
C GLU A 574 7.27 -26.99 5.29
N TYR A 575 6.45 -26.47 4.37
CA TYR A 575 6.87 -25.40 3.45
C TYR A 575 7.25 -24.12 4.20
N PHE A 576 6.41 -23.65 5.13
CA PHE A 576 6.71 -22.44 5.90
C PHE A 576 7.95 -22.62 6.79
N ASP A 577 8.12 -23.78 7.42
CA ASP A 577 9.30 -24.12 8.21
C ASP A 577 10.58 -24.11 7.36
N ARG A 578 10.52 -24.66 6.14
CA ARG A 578 11.63 -24.61 5.17
C ARG A 578 11.97 -23.18 4.76
N ARG A 579 10.98 -22.32 4.54
CA ARG A 579 11.18 -20.90 4.20
C ARG A 579 11.80 -20.13 5.36
N ALA A 580 11.33 -20.36 6.59
CA ALA A 580 11.93 -19.82 7.81
C ALA A 580 13.39 -20.28 7.97
N HIS A 581 13.65 -21.58 7.82
CA HIS A 581 14.99 -22.16 7.89
C HIS A 581 15.93 -21.56 6.83
N THR A 582 15.45 -21.42 5.59
CA THR A 582 16.21 -20.85 4.46
C THR A 582 16.63 -19.42 4.76
N LEU A 583 15.67 -18.56 5.16
CA LEU A 583 15.98 -17.17 5.50
C LEU A 583 16.98 -17.09 6.66
N ASN A 584 16.77 -17.85 7.73
CA ASN A 584 17.67 -17.84 8.89
C ASN A 584 19.10 -18.23 8.50
N ARG A 585 19.26 -19.20 7.60
CA ARG A 585 20.59 -19.59 7.11
C ARG A 585 21.23 -18.56 6.20
N ILE A 586 20.45 -17.89 5.35
CA ILE A 586 20.95 -16.76 4.56
C ILE A 586 21.44 -15.65 5.49
N LEU A 587 20.63 -15.25 6.48
CA LEU A 587 21.00 -14.20 7.44
C LEU A 587 22.25 -14.60 8.26
N GLY A 588 22.34 -15.86 8.68
CA GLY A 588 23.51 -16.38 9.40
C GLY A 588 24.78 -16.45 8.54
N GLU A 589 24.67 -16.78 7.25
CA GLU A 589 25.82 -16.72 6.33
C GLU A 589 26.25 -15.28 6.08
N LEU A 590 25.32 -14.35 5.85
CA LEU A 590 25.65 -12.93 5.67
C LEU A 590 26.33 -12.35 6.91
N GLU A 591 25.92 -12.76 8.11
CA GLU A 591 26.59 -12.43 9.37
C GLU A 591 28.01 -12.99 9.45
N ALA A 592 28.23 -14.21 8.97
CA ALA A 592 29.54 -14.83 8.83
C ALA A 592 30.34 -14.34 7.60
N ASN A 593 29.88 -13.26 6.95
CA ASN A 593 30.46 -12.68 5.75
C ASN A 593 30.59 -13.68 4.57
N LYS A 594 29.55 -14.51 4.38
CA LYS A 594 29.39 -15.49 3.30
C LYS A 594 28.05 -15.28 2.60
N GLU A 595 27.95 -15.70 1.34
CA GLU A 595 26.75 -15.48 0.52
C GLU A 595 26.33 -16.69 -0.33
N GLY A 596 26.91 -17.87 -0.11
CA GLY A 596 26.66 -19.06 -0.94
C GLY A 596 25.18 -19.45 -0.99
N ARG A 597 24.47 -19.40 0.14
CA ARG A 597 23.01 -19.67 0.16
C ARG A 597 22.19 -18.58 -0.48
N LEU A 598 22.62 -17.33 -0.40
CA LEU A 598 21.94 -16.24 -1.08
C LEU A 598 22.03 -16.45 -2.60
N LEU A 599 23.21 -16.77 -3.11
CA LEU A 599 23.41 -17.05 -4.53
C LEU A 599 22.59 -18.26 -4.99
N THR A 600 22.55 -19.32 -4.17
CA THR A 600 21.72 -20.51 -4.44
C THR A 600 20.22 -20.14 -4.50
N TRP A 601 19.75 -19.31 -3.56
CA TRP A 601 18.38 -18.84 -3.55
C TRP A 601 18.05 -18.00 -4.79
N LEU A 602 18.92 -17.03 -5.14
CA LEU A 602 18.73 -16.19 -6.33
C LEU A 602 18.64 -17.03 -7.60
N ALA A 603 19.50 -18.05 -7.75
CA ALA A 603 19.47 -18.96 -8.90
C ALA A 603 18.15 -19.75 -8.99
N GLN A 604 17.55 -20.12 -7.86
CA GLN A 604 16.26 -20.80 -7.82
C GLN A 604 15.10 -19.84 -8.10
N SER A 605 15.20 -18.59 -7.67
CA SER A 605 14.16 -17.56 -7.89
C SER A 605 14.10 -17.05 -9.33
N ASP A 606 15.13 -17.25 -10.14
CA ASP A 606 15.20 -16.75 -11.52
C ASP A 606 14.04 -17.20 -12.40
N GLU A 607 13.57 -18.44 -12.22
CA GLU A 607 12.48 -19.02 -13.01
C GLU A 607 11.14 -18.29 -12.85
N GLY A 608 10.97 -17.51 -11.76
CA GLY A 608 9.79 -16.68 -11.51
C GLY A 608 9.82 -15.29 -12.16
N PHE A 609 11.00 -14.83 -12.60
CA PHE A 609 11.23 -13.48 -13.14
C PHE A 609 11.67 -13.46 -14.61
N GLN A 610 11.71 -14.64 -15.25
CA GLN A 610 11.77 -14.86 -16.70
C GLN A 610 10.36 -15.03 -17.27
#